data_AF-A0A067MVA4-F1
#
_entry.id   AF-A0A067MVA4-F1
#
_cell.length_a   1.000
_cell.length_b   1.000
_cell.length_c   1.000
_cell.angle_alpha   90.00
_cell.angle_beta   90.00
_cell.angle_gamma   90.00
#
_symmetry.space_group_name_H-M   'P 1'
#
loop_
_entity.id
_entity.type
_entity.pdbx_description
1 polymer ?
#
loop_
_entity_poly.entity_id
_entity_poly.type
_entity_poly.pdbx_seq_one_letter_code
_entity_poly.pdbx_strand_id
1 'polypeptide(L)'
;MSSPTQPQLTQETAVAFVVDSSLATLRQWPELFRSYIIYLLQTLQQQHPHSKLRLGFVTYGKADERPSPVLAKHFFTAPDNLMAELKKPASESKLSLGKTGNAGRHGMAVLEGLITALEMFDLLQSRSKTLRPRNPNVPSAPPTAPPICHLILVASHGPGLQSYARHNSLKAFDNVGWQNLPDEFRKRNVNFDLILTTPIPKLSELHAKIVETPDKPSSLVKDGHVVLYSGLKAGPVRMPCSK
;
A
#
# COMPACT_ATOMS: atom_id res chain seq x y z
N MET A 1 -45.39 3.60 -10.88
CA MET A 1 -44.50 2.68 -11.61
C MET A 1 -43.08 2.90 -11.10
N SER A 2 -42.65 2.08 -10.15
CA SER A 2 -41.31 2.13 -9.55
C SER A 2 -40.35 1.38 -10.47
N SER A 3 -39.38 2.09 -11.03
CA SER A 3 -38.30 1.51 -11.83
C SER A 3 -37.54 0.49 -10.99
N PRO A 4 -37.20 -0.69 -11.53
CA PRO A 4 -36.39 -1.67 -10.81
C PRO A 4 -34.99 -1.10 -10.57
N THR A 5 -34.63 -0.92 -9.30
CA THR A 5 -33.28 -0.54 -8.86
C THR A 5 -32.30 -1.62 -9.34
N GLN A 6 -31.51 -1.33 -10.37
CA GLN A 6 -30.44 -2.22 -10.80
C GLN A 6 -29.48 -2.47 -9.62
N PRO A 7 -29.02 -3.72 -9.41
CA PRO A 7 -28.03 -4.02 -8.39
C PRO A 7 -26.75 -3.24 -8.70
N GLN A 8 -26.42 -2.25 -7.87
CA GLN A 8 -25.15 -1.53 -7.98
C GLN A 8 -24.00 -2.52 -7.71
N LEU A 9 -23.08 -2.67 -8.66
CA LEU A 9 -21.83 -3.38 -8.42
C LEU A 9 -21.07 -2.69 -7.29
N THR A 10 -20.84 -3.40 -6.20
CA THR A 10 -20.00 -2.92 -5.10
C THR A 10 -18.55 -3.04 -5.50
N GLN A 11 -17.94 -1.92 -5.90
CA GLN A 11 -16.51 -1.82 -6.17
C GLN A 11 -15.75 -1.66 -4.86
N GLU A 12 -14.57 -2.26 -4.72
CA GLU A 12 -13.67 -2.03 -3.59
C GLU A 12 -12.49 -1.14 -4.01
N THR A 13 -12.04 -0.26 -3.12
CA THR A 13 -10.76 0.44 -3.25
C THR A 13 -9.83 -0.12 -2.18
N ALA A 14 -8.76 -0.79 -2.60
CA ALA A 14 -7.84 -1.51 -1.74
C ALA A 14 -6.50 -0.76 -1.65
N VAL A 15 -6.12 -0.36 -0.45
CA VAL A 15 -4.88 0.38 -0.18
C VAL A 15 -3.98 -0.45 0.72
N ALA A 16 -2.79 -0.82 0.24
CA ALA A 16 -1.77 -1.51 1.02
C ALA A 16 -0.64 -0.54 1.39
N PHE A 17 -0.40 -0.36 2.68
CA PHE A 17 0.78 0.35 3.17
C PHE A 17 1.95 -0.62 3.28
N VAL A 18 3.09 -0.26 2.71
CA VAL A 18 4.34 -1.01 2.84
C VAL A 18 5.32 -0.08 3.54
N VAL A 19 5.67 -0.38 4.78
CA VAL A 19 6.37 0.56 5.66
C VAL A 19 7.63 -0.05 6.23
N ASP A 20 8.74 0.68 6.19
CA ASP A 20 9.95 0.22 6.87
C ASP A 20 9.79 0.31 8.41
N SER A 21 10.35 -0.66 9.14
CA SER A 21 10.28 -0.72 10.61
C SER A 21 11.29 0.20 11.31
N SER A 22 11.90 1.17 10.61
CA SER A 22 13.00 1.93 11.17
C SER A 22 12.56 2.91 12.25
N LEU A 23 13.45 3.22 13.20
CA LEU A 23 13.25 4.29 14.17
C LEU A 23 13.08 5.67 13.49
N ALA A 24 13.72 5.87 12.33
CA ALA A 24 13.57 7.11 11.55
C ALA A 24 12.13 7.29 11.06
N THR A 25 11.55 6.22 10.49
CA THR A 25 10.14 6.22 10.06
C THR A 25 9.22 6.41 11.26
N LEU A 26 9.48 5.71 12.37
CA LEU A 26 8.65 5.84 13.56
C LEU A 26 8.63 7.27 14.12
N ARG A 27 9.79 7.94 14.21
CA ARG A 27 9.91 9.31 14.72
C ARG A 27 9.08 10.30 13.90
N GLN A 28 8.94 10.06 12.60
CA GLN A 28 8.19 10.92 11.68
C GLN A 28 6.75 10.45 11.48
N TRP A 29 6.38 9.29 12.03
CA TRP A 29 5.09 8.65 11.79
C TRP A 29 3.87 9.55 12.05
N PRO A 30 3.78 10.31 13.17
CA PRO A 30 2.63 11.18 13.39
C PRO A 30 2.45 12.24 12.28
N GLU A 31 3.55 12.76 11.77
CA GLU A 31 3.56 13.76 10.69
C GLU A 31 3.22 13.11 9.34
N LEU A 32 3.87 12.00 8.99
CA LEU A 32 3.58 11.24 7.77
C LEU A 32 2.10 10.84 7.71
N PHE A 33 1.57 10.41 8.85
CA PHE A 33 0.19 10.00 8.95
C PHE A 33 -0.78 11.16 8.71
N ARG A 34 -0.57 12.30 9.37
CA ARG A 34 -1.46 13.47 9.26
C ARG A 34 -1.37 14.15 7.89
N SER A 35 -0.15 14.36 7.40
CA SER A 35 0.10 15.23 6.25
C SER A 35 -0.02 14.51 4.92
N TYR A 36 0.29 13.20 4.86
CA TYR A 36 0.29 12.45 3.60
C TYR A 36 -0.74 11.33 3.57
N ILE A 37 -0.76 10.47 4.59
CA ILE A 37 -1.61 9.27 4.57
C ILE A 37 -3.09 9.64 4.65
N ILE A 38 -3.49 10.48 5.61
CA ILE A 38 -4.89 10.91 5.73
C ILE A 38 -5.34 11.65 4.46
N TYR A 39 -4.52 12.57 3.95
CA TYR A 39 -4.80 13.30 2.72
C TYR A 39 -5.05 12.35 1.54
N LEU A 40 -4.17 11.37 1.33
CA LEU A 40 -4.29 10.41 0.23
C LEU A 40 -5.55 9.57 0.38
N LEU A 41 -5.82 9.02 1.56
CA LEU A 41 -7.02 8.22 1.80
C LEU A 41 -8.31 9.02 1.55
N GLN A 42 -8.36 10.28 2.00
CA GLN A 42 -9.49 11.18 1.73
C GLN A 42 -9.65 11.45 0.24
N THR A 43 -8.55 11.67 -0.47
CA THR A 43 -8.55 11.89 -1.92
C THR A 43 -9.11 10.68 -2.67
N LEU A 44 -8.66 9.47 -2.32
CA LEU A 44 -9.15 8.23 -2.92
C LEU A 44 -10.64 8.00 -2.64
N GLN A 45 -11.09 8.27 -1.42
CA GLN A 45 -12.51 8.17 -1.07
C GLN A 45 -13.37 9.17 -1.83
N GLN A 46 -12.86 10.39 -2.07
CA GLN A 46 -13.56 11.41 -2.87
C GLN A 46 -13.61 11.03 -4.36
N GLN A 47 -12.56 10.41 -4.89
CA GLN A 47 -12.51 9.93 -6.28
C GLN A 47 -13.42 8.72 -6.52
N HIS A 48 -13.62 7.90 -5.49
CA HIS A 48 -14.39 6.67 -5.55
C HIS A 48 -15.46 6.60 -4.44
N PRO A 49 -16.44 7.52 -4.43
CA PRO A 49 -17.39 7.70 -3.31
C PRO A 49 -18.32 6.49 -3.09
N HIS A 50 -18.52 5.67 -4.12
CA HIS A 50 -19.34 4.46 -4.07
C HIS A 50 -18.51 3.19 -3.83
N SER A 51 -17.19 3.32 -3.67
CA SER A 51 -16.32 2.18 -3.41
C SER A 51 -16.16 1.91 -1.92
N LYS A 52 -16.07 0.64 -1.56
CA LYS A 52 -15.72 0.24 -0.19
C LYS A 52 -14.21 0.28 -0.02
N LEU A 53 -13.73 1.19 0.82
CA LEU A 53 -12.31 1.27 1.17
C LEU A 53 -11.89 0.05 2.00
N ARG A 54 -10.76 -0.55 1.66
CA ARG A 54 -10.12 -1.66 2.33
C ARG A 54 -8.66 -1.34 2.57
N LEU A 55 -8.17 -1.53 3.79
CA LEU A 55 -6.78 -1.22 4.13
C LEU A 55 -6.00 -2.47 4.52
N GLY A 56 -4.80 -2.62 3.96
CA GLY A 56 -3.79 -3.61 4.32
C GLY A 56 -2.50 -2.94 4.79
N PHE A 57 -1.67 -3.68 5.54
CA PHE A 57 -0.41 -3.15 6.06
C PHE A 57 0.68 -4.20 6.09
N VAL A 58 1.86 -3.84 5.61
CA VAL A 58 3.06 -4.67 5.63
C VAL A 58 4.18 -3.86 6.24
N THR A 59 4.85 -4.44 7.23
CA THR A 59 6.06 -3.85 7.81
C THR A 59 7.25 -4.73 7.48
N TYR A 60 8.31 -4.14 6.97
CA TYR A 60 9.55 -4.84 6.64
C TYR A 60 10.75 -4.27 7.39
N GLY A 61 11.66 -5.17 7.79
CA GLY A 61 12.89 -4.89 8.51
C GLY A 61 14.13 -4.90 7.63
N LYS A 62 15.24 -5.32 8.23
CA LYS A 62 16.52 -5.42 7.51
C LYS A 62 16.50 -6.59 6.54
N ALA A 63 17.32 -6.49 5.49
CA ALA A 63 17.48 -7.56 4.50
C ALA A 63 18.03 -8.88 5.09
N ASP A 64 18.73 -8.83 6.23
CA ASP A 64 19.32 -9.97 6.92
C ASP A 64 18.53 -10.42 8.16
N GLU A 65 17.33 -9.87 8.36
CA GLU A 65 16.52 -10.15 9.54
C GLU A 65 15.92 -11.57 9.51
N ARG A 66 16.00 -12.26 10.65
CA ARG A 66 15.56 -13.65 10.82
C ARG A 66 14.42 -13.73 11.84
N PRO A 67 13.46 -14.67 11.68
CA PRO A 67 13.39 -15.70 10.64
C PRO A 67 12.89 -15.18 9.28
N SER A 68 12.27 -13.99 9.26
CA SER A 68 11.78 -13.33 8.06
C SER A 68 11.98 -11.82 8.19
N PRO A 69 12.31 -11.12 7.11
CA PRO A 69 12.38 -9.66 7.11
C PRO A 69 11.00 -9.00 7.06
N VAL A 70 9.91 -9.74 6.83
CA VAL A 70 8.54 -9.23 6.94
C VAL A 70 8.08 -9.36 8.40
N LEU A 71 8.04 -8.24 9.11
CA LEU A 71 7.83 -8.19 10.56
C LEU A 71 6.36 -8.14 10.97
N ALA A 72 5.49 -7.59 10.11
CA ALA A 72 4.06 -7.57 10.31
C ALA A 72 3.34 -7.63 8.97
N LYS A 73 2.22 -8.34 8.93
CA LYS A 73 1.33 -8.46 7.76
C LYS A 73 -0.11 -8.47 8.21
N HIS A 74 -0.84 -7.40 7.90
CA HIS A 74 -2.27 -7.25 8.13
C HIS A 74 -2.97 -7.28 6.77
N PHE A 75 -3.76 -8.32 6.53
CA PHE A 75 -4.52 -8.45 5.29
C PHE A 75 -5.61 -7.36 5.20
N PHE A 76 -6.15 -7.13 4.01
CA PHE A 76 -7.19 -6.12 3.76
C PHE A 76 -8.40 -6.26 4.70
N THR A 77 -8.67 -5.21 5.48
CA THR A 77 -9.80 -5.11 6.42
C THR A 77 -10.56 -3.79 6.24
N ALA A 78 -11.65 -3.61 6.99
CA ALA A 78 -12.35 -2.32 7.04
C ALA A 78 -11.44 -1.23 7.65
N PRO A 79 -11.55 0.04 7.21
CA PRO A 79 -10.62 1.08 7.61
C PRO A 79 -10.54 1.29 9.13
N ASP A 80 -11.66 1.22 9.84
CA ASP A 80 -11.73 1.51 11.27
C ASP A 80 -10.72 0.69 12.10
N ASN A 81 -10.57 -0.59 11.77
CA ASN A 81 -9.67 -1.51 12.48
C ASN A 81 -8.20 -1.10 12.32
N LEU A 82 -7.77 -0.87 11.08
CA LEU A 82 -6.38 -0.51 10.82
C LEU A 82 -6.10 0.94 11.23
N MET A 83 -7.03 1.86 10.99
CA MET A 83 -6.89 3.27 11.37
C MET A 83 -6.77 3.46 12.88
N ALA A 84 -7.43 2.62 13.68
CA ALA A 84 -7.22 2.58 15.13
C ALA A 84 -5.78 2.16 15.47
N GLU A 85 -5.24 1.13 14.82
CA GLU A 85 -3.85 0.68 15.03
C GLU A 85 -2.79 1.70 14.56
N LEU A 86 -3.04 2.41 13.45
CA LEU A 86 -2.13 3.42 12.90
C LEU A 86 -2.00 4.65 13.80
N LYS A 87 -3.03 4.94 14.60
CA LYS A 87 -3.06 6.07 15.56
C LYS A 87 -2.43 5.73 16.91
N LYS A 88 -2.27 4.44 17.23
CA LYS A 88 -1.71 4.02 18.52
C LYS A 88 -0.24 4.39 18.65
N PRO A 89 0.24 4.66 19.87
CA PRO A 89 1.67 4.75 20.14
C PRO A 89 2.41 3.49 19.70
N ALA A 90 3.68 3.64 19.30
CA ALA A 90 4.50 2.53 18.81
C ALA A 90 4.62 1.36 19.79
N SER A 91 4.65 1.65 21.10
CA SER A 91 4.74 0.67 22.17
C SER A 91 3.54 -0.28 22.23
N GLU A 92 2.39 0.15 21.71
CA GLU A 92 1.12 -0.58 21.76
C GLU A 92 0.66 -1.07 20.40
N SER A 93 1.29 -0.57 19.33
CA SER A 93 0.91 -0.86 17.95
C SER A 93 1.39 -2.25 17.53
N LYS A 94 0.49 -3.01 16.89
CA LYS A 94 0.82 -4.33 16.29
C LYS A 94 1.48 -4.22 14.91
N LEU A 95 1.94 -3.03 14.54
CA LEU A 95 2.51 -2.72 13.23
C LEU A 95 4.04 -2.87 13.18
N SER A 96 4.69 -3.25 14.29
CA SER A 96 6.15 -3.47 14.32
C SER A 96 7.01 -2.28 13.86
N LEU A 97 6.49 -1.04 13.96
CA LEU A 97 7.24 0.17 13.66
C LEU A 97 8.30 0.44 14.74
N GLY A 98 9.47 0.94 14.33
CA GLY A 98 10.59 1.21 15.23
C GLY A 98 11.33 -0.02 15.76
N LYS A 99 11.06 -1.22 15.24
CA LYS A 99 11.78 -2.45 15.61
C LYS A 99 13.21 -2.49 15.05
N THR A 100 13.51 -1.65 14.06
CA THR A 100 14.82 -1.60 13.42
C THR A 100 15.50 -0.28 13.72
N GLY A 101 16.70 -0.32 14.32
CA GLY A 101 17.44 0.90 14.68
C GLY A 101 17.89 1.69 13.44
N ASN A 102 18.64 1.04 12.55
CA ASN A 102 19.12 1.58 11.27
C ASN A 102 19.07 0.50 10.18
N ALA A 103 19.29 0.86 8.93
CA ALA A 103 19.29 -0.09 7.82
C ALA A 103 20.44 -1.12 7.85
N GLY A 104 21.40 -0.99 8.77
CA GLY A 104 22.57 -1.87 8.85
C GLY A 104 23.46 -1.85 7.61
N ARG A 105 24.31 -2.87 7.48
CA ARG A 105 25.22 -3.03 6.32
C ARG A 105 24.52 -3.50 5.05
N HIS A 106 23.41 -4.24 5.20
CA HIS A 106 22.73 -4.91 4.10
C HIS A 106 21.52 -4.14 3.55
N GLY A 107 21.15 -3.02 4.17
CA GLY A 107 19.98 -2.22 3.80
C GLY A 107 18.64 -2.83 4.25
N MET A 108 17.53 -2.18 3.88
CA MET A 108 16.20 -2.66 4.22
C MET A 108 15.63 -3.65 3.18
N ALA A 109 14.79 -4.58 3.63
CA ALA A 109 14.17 -5.60 2.79
C ALA A 109 12.95 -5.08 2.00
N VAL A 110 13.11 -3.94 1.33
CA VAL A 110 12.00 -3.25 0.63
C VAL A 110 11.33 -4.17 -0.39
N LEU A 111 12.12 -4.95 -1.14
CA LEU A 111 11.61 -5.87 -2.15
C LEU A 111 10.65 -6.91 -1.54
N GLU A 112 10.99 -7.46 -0.38
CA GLU A 112 10.14 -8.45 0.32
C GLU A 112 8.81 -7.81 0.77
N GLY A 113 8.86 -6.57 1.24
CA GLY A 113 7.66 -5.80 1.60
C GLY A 113 6.74 -5.57 0.39
N LEU A 114 7.32 -5.17 -0.74
CA LEU A 114 6.57 -4.92 -1.99
C LEU A 114 5.93 -6.21 -2.52
N ILE A 115 6.68 -7.31 -2.57
CA ILE A 115 6.18 -8.60 -3.04
C ILE A 115 5.08 -9.12 -2.13
N THR A 116 5.25 -9.03 -0.81
CA THR A 116 4.21 -9.41 0.15
C THR A 116 2.90 -8.66 -0.10
N ALA A 117 2.96 -7.36 -0.42
CA ALA A 117 1.77 -6.59 -0.76
C ALA A 117 1.16 -6.99 -2.11
N LEU A 118 1.97 -7.29 -3.13
CA LEU A 118 1.47 -7.84 -4.41
C LEU A 118 0.77 -9.19 -4.22
N GLU A 119 1.28 -10.07 -3.37
CA GLU A 119 0.59 -11.30 -2.98
C GLU A 119 -0.75 -11.02 -2.29
N MET A 120 -0.82 -9.99 -1.45
CA MET A 120 -2.08 -9.59 -0.82
C MET A 120 -3.11 -9.14 -1.87
N PHE A 121 -2.69 -8.41 -2.90
CA PHE A 121 -3.58 -8.03 -4.01
C PHE A 121 -4.04 -9.24 -4.82
N ASP A 122 -3.15 -10.20 -5.12
CA ASP A 122 -3.52 -11.44 -5.81
C ASP A 122 -4.58 -12.23 -5.03
N LEU A 123 -4.43 -12.31 -3.71
CA LEU A 123 -5.42 -12.93 -2.81
C LEU A 123 -6.74 -12.17 -2.77
N LEU A 124 -6.72 -10.83 -2.83
CA LEU A 124 -7.94 -10.03 -2.85
C LEU A 124 -8.69 -10.22 -4.18
N GLN A 125 -7.99 -10.08 -5.31
CA GLN A 125 -8.59 -10.21 -6.65
C GLN A 125 -9.12 -11.63 -6.92
N SER A 126 -8.46 -12.67 -6.39
CA SER A 126 -8.93 -14.06 -6.53
C SER A 126 -10.21 -14.34 -5.75
N ARG A 127 -10.44 -13.66 -4.60
CA ARG A 127 -11.72 -13.72 -3.88
C ARG A 127 -12.86 -13.12 -4.68
N SER A 128 -12.63 -11.98 -5.35
CA SER A 128 -13.64 -11.37 -6.22
C SER A 128 -14.02 -12.27 -7.41
N LYS A 129 -13.08 -13.07 -7.92
CA LYS A 129 -13.31 -14.00 -9.03
C LYS A 129 -14.01 -15.30 -8.63
N THR A 130 -13.81 -15.78 -7.40
CA THR A 130 -14.29 -17.09 -6.92
C THR A 130 -15.67 -17.09 -6.28
N LEU A 131 -16.29 -15.91 -6.07
CA LEU A 131 -17.68 -15.77 -5.60
C LEU A 131 -18.74 -16.17 -6.64
N ARG A 132 -18.47 -17.18 -7.47
CA ARG A 132 -19.52 -17.90 -8.21
C ARG A 132 -20.23 -18.83 -7.21
N PRO A 133 -21.57 -18.83 -7.12
CA PRO A 133 -22.27 -19.64 -6.16
C PRO A 133 -21.98 -21.13 -6.38
N ARG A 134 -21.48 -21.81 -5.35
CA ARG A 134 -21.26 -23.27 -5.32
C ARG A 134 -22.59 -24.05 -5.27
N ASN A 135 -23.70 -23.36 -4.98
CA ASN A 135 -25.03 -23.94 -4.87
C ASN A 135 -25.99 -23.23 -5.85
N PRO A 136 -26.59 -23.93 -6.83
CA PRO A 136 -27.51 -23.33 -7.80
C PRO A 136 -28.78 -22.74 -7.18
N ASN A 137 -29.10 -23.10 -5.92
CA ASN A 137 -30.29 -22.63 -5.21
C ASN A 137 -30.07 -21.38 -4.33
N VAL A 138 -28.85 -20.84 -4.27
CA VAL A 138 -28.56 -19.61 -3.52
C VAL A 138 -28.45 -18.46 -4.52
N PRO A 139 -29.21 -17.36 -4.36
CA PRO A 139 -29.07 -16.17 -5.19
C PRO A 139 -27.61 -15.77 -5.26
N SER A 140 -27.07 -15.68 -6.47
CA SER A 140 -25.68 -15.28 -6.69
C SER A 140 -25.48 -13.91 -6.06
N ALA A 141 -24.45 -13.74 -5.23
CA ALA A 141 -24.00 -12.40 -4.87
C ALA A 141 -23.76 -11.62 -6.18
N PRO A 142 -24.16 -10.35 -6.27
CA PRO A 142 -23.99 -9.58 -7.48
C PRO A 142 -22.50 -9.58 -7.86
N PRO A 143 -22.18 -9.63 -9.18
CA PRO A 143 -20.80 -9.59 -9.64
C PRO A 143 -20.13 -8.35 -9.03
N THR A 144 -18.97 -8.54 -8.40
CA THR A 144 -18.18 -7.43 -7.85
C THR A 144 -17.23 -6.94 -8.95
N ALA A 145 -17.18 -5.63 -9.14
CA ALA A 145 -16.21 -5.02 -10.04
C ALA A 145 -14.79 -5.32 -9.52
N PRO A 146 -13.77 -5.39 -10.40
CA PRO A 146 -12.39 -5.55 -9.95
C PRO A 146 -12.02 -4.40 -8.99
N PRO A 147 -11.28 -4.69 -7.91
CA PRO A 147 -10.87 -3.67 -6.96
C PRO A 147 -9.90 -2.68 -7.61
N ILE A 148 -9.97 -1.43 -7.17
CA ILE A 148 -8.96 -0.40 -7.48
C ILE A 148 -7.84 -0.56 -6.46
N CYS A 149 -6.62 -0.86 -6.92
CA CYS A 149 -5.51 -1.23 -6.04
C CYS A 149 -4.47 -0.10 -5.94
N HIS A 150 -4.12 0.30 -4.72
CA HIS A 150 -3.05 1.26 -4.42
C HIS A 150 -2.04 0.67 -3.45
N LEU A 151 -0.76 0.71 -3.79
CA LEU A 151 0.33 0.38 -2.88
C LEU A 151 1.06 1.67 -2.51
N ILE A 152 1.14 1.96 -1.22
CA ILE A 152 1.84 3.14 -0.70
C ILE A 152 3.09 2.68 0.03
N LEU A 153 4.26 2.95 -0.56
CA LEU A 153 5.55 2.67 0.08
C LEU A 153 5.98 3.85 0.94
N VAL A 154 6.14 3.63 2.24
CA VAL A 154 6.66 4.60 3.21
C VAL A 154 8.04 4.16 3.68
N ALA A 155 9.08 4.92 3.35
CA ALA A 155 10.46 4.56 3.67
C ALA A 155 11.31 5.75 4.10
N SER A 156 12.20 5.49 5.06
CA SER A 156 13.28 6.38 5.48
C SER A 156 14.65 5.89 5.06
N HIS A 157 14.76 4.61 4.68
CA HIS A 157 16.03 3.99 4.29
C HIS A 157 15.93 3.26 2.97
N GLY A 158 17.06 3.23 2.26
CA GLY A 158 17.16 2.57 0.96
C GLY A 158 17.05 1.03 1.02
N PRO A 159 16.74 0.42 -0.14
CA PRO A 159 16.70 -1.02 -0.27
C PRO A 159 18.09 -1.63 -0.12
N GLY A 160 18.13 -2.89 0.29
CA GLY A 160 19.34 -3.68 0.33
C GLY A 160 19.91 -4.08 -1.03
N LEU A 161 20.99 -4.87 -0.96
CA LEU A 161 21.72 -5.39 -2.14
C LEU A 161 21.08 -6.62 -2.79
N GLN A 162 19.94 -7.09 -2.26
CA GLN A 162 19.27 -8.27 -2.78
C GLN A 162 18.70 -7.99 -4.18
N SER A 163 19.02 -8.87 -5.12
CA SER A 163 18.56 -8.79 -6.51
C SER A 163 17.15 -9.33 -6.71
N TYR A 164 16.74 -10.30 -5.89
CA TYR A 164 15.46 -11.02 -5.98
C TYR A 164 14.83 -11.20 -4.60
N ALA A 165 13.51 -11.33 -4.57
CA ALA A 165 12.77 -11.69 -3.37
C ALA A 165 13.08 -13.14 -2.96
N ARG A 166 13.13 -13.37 -1.65
CA ARG A 166 13.44 -14.65 -1.02
C ARG A 166 12.38 -15.07 0.00
N HIS A 167 11.53 -14.15 0.42
CA HIS A 167 10.51 -14.35 1.45
C HIS A 167 9.11 -14.10 0.90
N ASN A 168 8.78 -14.79 -0.19
CA ASN A 168 7.45 -14.81 -0.80
C ASN A 168 6.74 -16.16 -0.54
N SER A 169 5.42 -16.14 -0.60
CA SER A 169 4.55 -17.32 -0.41
C SER A 169 4.16 -17.98 -1.74
N LEU A 170 4.09 -17.20 -2.82
CA LEU A 170 3.67 -17.64 -4.14
C LEU A 170 4.87 -17.84 -5.06
N LYS A 171 5.00 -19.04 -5.64
CA LYS A 171 6.09 -19.40 -6.58
C LYS A 171 6.24 -18.46 -7.78
N ALA A 172 5.17 -17.75 -8.13
CA ALA A 172 5.19 -16.76 -9.20
C ALA A 172 6.17 -15.61 -8.93
N PHE A 173 6.55 -15.37 -7.66
CA PHE A 173 7.47 -14.31 -7.27
C PHE A 173 8.91 -14.77 -6.98
N ASP A 174 9.22 -16.08 -7.09
CA ASP A 174 10.55 -16.63 -6.75
C ASP A 174 11.70 -16.00 -7.56
N ASN A 175 11.41 -15.53 -8.78
CA ASN A 175 12.37 -14.90 -9.68
C ASN A 175 12.10 -13.39 -9.88
N VAL A 176 11.29 -12.79 -9.02
CA VAL A 176 10.97 -11.36 -9.13
C VAL A 176 12.02 -10.54 -8.38
N GLY A 177 12.57 -9.58 -9.10
CA GLY A 177 13.63 -8.66 -8.69
C GLY A 177 13.35 -7.25 -9.16
N TRP A 178 14.27 -6.33 -8.90
CA TRP A 178 14.06 -4.91 -9.21
C TRP A 178 13.79 -4.59 -10.69
N GLN A 179 14.26 -5.45 -11.62
CA GLN A 179 14.13 -5.20 -13.06
C GLN A 179 12.77 -5.58 -13.62
N ASN A 180 12.18 -6.69 -13.17
CA ASN A 180 10.86 -7.16 -13.63
C ASN A 180 9.73 -6.76 -12.66
N LEU A 181 10.04 -6.17 -11.50
CA LEU A 181 9.05 -5.65 -10.58
C LEU A 181 8.05 -4.68 -11.24
N PRO A 182 8.46 -3.72 -12.10
CA PRO A 182 7.49 -2.85 -12.77
C PRO A 182 6.44 -3.61 -13.58
N ASP A 183 6.82 -4.70 -14.24
CA ASP A 183 5.90 -5.52 -15.02
C ASP A 183 4.89 -6.24 -14.12
N GLU A 184 5.31 -6.67 -12.93
CA GLU A 184 4.43 -7.28 -11.93
C GLU A 184 3.37 -6.29 -11.38
N PHE A 185 3.72 -5.00 -11.26
CA PHE A 185 2.75 -3.94 -10.92
C PHE A 185 1.74 -3.71 -12.05
N ARG A 186 2.21 -3.54 -13.30
CA ARG A 186 1.34 -3.30 -14.46
C ARG A 186 0.39 -4.48 -14.72
N LYS A 187 0.90 -5.71 -14.62
CA LYS A 187 0.11 -6.94 -14.78
C LYS A 187 -1.09 -7.00 -13.84
N ARG A 188 -0.98 -6.41 -12.64
CA ARG A 188 -2.04 -6.41 -11.61
C ARG A 188 -2.85 -5.12 -11.56
N ASN A 189 -2.51 -4.14 -12.41
CA ASN A 189 -3.10 -2.81 -12.41
C ASN A 189 -3.07 -2.17 -11.01
N VAL A 190 -1.91 -2.20 -10.36
CA VAL A 190 -1.69 -1.62 -9.03
C VAL A 190 -1.05 -0.24 -9.19
N ASN A 191 -1.73 0.79 -8.70
CA ASN A 191 -1.17 2.13 -8.55
C ASN A 191 -0.06 2.10 -7.48
N PHE A 192 1.06 2.75 -7.74
CA PHE A 192 2.22 2.74 -6.87
C PHE A 192 2.56 4.15 -6.41
N ASP A 193 2.35 4.40 -5.13
CA ASP A 193 2.58 5.68 -4.47
C ASP A 193 3.82 5.59 -3.58
N LEU A 194 4.57 6.68 -3.48
CA LEU A 194 5.84 6.76 -2.76
C LEU A 194 5.84 7.92 -1.77
N ILE A 195 6.16 7.62 -0.50
CA ILE A 195 6.38 8.61 0.56
C ILE A 195 7.74 8.32 1.19
N LEU A 196 8.72 9.14 0.89
CA LEU A 196 10.06 9.04 1.46
C LEU A 196 10.33 10.19 2.42
N THR A 197 10.89 9.88 3.59
CA THR A 197 11.34 10.91 4.53
C THR A 197 12.72 11.49 4.17
N THR A 198 13.44 10.81 3.28
CA THR A 198 14.69 11.26 2.69
C THR A 198 14.75 10.81 1.23
N PRO A 199 15.48 11.50 0.33
CA PRO A 199 15.58 11.07 -1.06
C PRO A 199 16.28 9.71 -1.18
N ILE A 200 15.59 8.75 -1.82
CA ILE A 200 16.13 7.42 -2.12
C ILE A 200 16.06 7.21 -3.64
N PRO A 201 17.17 7.43 -4.38
CA PRO A 201 17.17 7.42 -5.84
C PRO A 201 16.60 6.15 -6.45
N LYS A 202 17.03 4.98 -5.96
CA LYS A 202 16.57 3.67 -6.46
C LYS A 202 15.05 3.47 -6.36
N LEU A 203 14.39 4.02 -5.33
CA LEU A 203 12.94 3.92 -5.18
C LEU A 203 12.19 4.95 -6.04
N SER A 204 12.79 6.13 -6.23
CA SER A 204 12.25 7.15 -7.13
C SER A 204 12.32 6.71 -8.59
N GLU A 205 13.43 6.07 -8.99
CA GLU A 205 13.60 5.44 -10.30
C GLU A 205 12.61 4.29 -10.50
N LEU A 206 12.39 3.45 -9.49
CA LEU A 206 11.39 2.40 -9.55
C LEU A 206 9.99 2.99 -9.81
N HIS A 207 9.63 4.05 -9.07
CA HIS A 207 8.36 4.74 -9.27
C HIS A 207 8.24 5.26 -10.71
N ALA A 208 9.27 5.93 -11.24
CA ALA A 208 9.29 6.43 -12.61
C ALA A 208 9.18 5.32 -13.68
N LYS A 209 9.64 4.09 -13.37
CA LYS A 209 9.46 2.93 -14.26
C LYS A 209 8.03 2.36 -14.22
N ILE A 210 7.34 2.48 -13.08
CA ILE A 210 5.98 1.96 -12.91
C ILE A 210 4.94 2.95 -13.42
N VAL A 211 5.14 4.24 -13.10
CA VAL A 211 4.16 5.31 -13.30
C VAL A 211 4.62 6.20 -14.45
N GLU A 212 3.92 6.12 -15.59
CA GLU A 212 4.24 6.91 -16.79
C GLU A 212 4.01 8.41 -16.58
N THR A 213 2.95 8.76 -15.85
CA THR A 213 2.55 10.15 -15.59
C THR A 213 2.32 10.33 -14.08
N PRO A 214 3.35 10.75 -13.31
CA PRO A 214 3.19 10.96 -11.88
C PRO A 214 2.25 12.14 -11.63
N ASP A 215 1.38 11.99 -10.63
CA ASP A 215 0.52 13.08 -10.19
C ASP A 215 1.36 14.12 -9.45
N LYS A 216 1.01 15.40 -9.65
CA LYS A 216 1.67 16.47 -8.90
C LYS A 216 1.35 16.30 -7.41
N PRO A 217 2.36 16.22 -6.53
CA PRO A 217 2.10 16.19 -5.10
C PRO A 217 1.38 17.48 -4.70
N SER A 218 0.57 17.41 -3.65
CA SER A 218 0.01 18.61 -3.03
C SER A 218 1.16 19.55 -2.65
N SER A 219 0.93 20.86 -2.66
CA SER A 219 1.95 21.89 -2.38
C SER A 219 2.53 21.88 -0.96
N LEU A 220 2.30 20.81 -0.19
CA LEU A 220 2.67 20.64 1.22
C LEU A 220 3.66 19.48 1.41
N VAL A 221 4.61 19.29 0.48
CA VAL A 221 5.73 18.37 0.69
C VAL A 221 6.73 19.05 1.61
N LYS A 222 6.97 18.45 2.76
CA LYS A 222 7.97 18.93 3.73
C LYS A 222 9.38 18.85 3.14
N ASP A 223 10.22 19.82 3.49
CA ASP A 223 11.62 19.84 3.10
C ASP A 223 12.34 18.52 3.41
N GLY A 224 13.06 18.00 2.41
CA GLY A 224 13.78 16.73 2.48
C GLY A 224 12.92 15.49 2.23
N HIS A 225 11.60 15.60 2.20
CA HIS A 225 10.72 14.49 1.85
C HIS A 225 10.56 14.38 0.33
N VAL A 226 10.28 13.17 -0.16
CA VAL A 226 9.90 12.92 -1.56
C VAL A 226 8.55 12.24 -1.56
N VAL A 227 7.56 12.87 -2.19
CA VAL A 227 6.20 12.35 -2.27
C VAL A 227 5.80 12.27 -3.74
N LEU A 228 5.51 11.07 -4.21
CA LEU A 228 5.09 10.78 -5.58
C LEU A 228 3.78 9.98 -5.52
N TYR A 229 2.79 10.40 -6.28
CA TYR A 229 1.48 9.75 -6.31
C TYR A 229 1.16 9.27 -7.73
N SER A 230 0.24 8.31 -7.81
CA SER A 230 -0.24 7.71 -9.04
C SER A 230 -1.75 7.44 -8.98
N GLY A 231 -2.44 7.76 -10.08
CA GLY A 231 -3.87 7.54 -10.20
C GLY A 231 -4.75 8.53 -9.42
N LEU A 232 -4.18 9.57 -8.81
CA LEU A 232 -4.90 10.65 -8.16
C LEU A 232 -5.28 11.73 -9.19
N LYS A 233 -6.52 11.68 -9.70
CA LYS A 233 -7.12 12.82 -10.41
C LYS A 233 -7.12 14.06 -9.53
N ALA A 234 -6.33 15.07 -9.91
CA ALA A 234 -6.21 16.35 -9.21
C ALA A 234 -7.60 16.98 -9.00
N GLY A 235 -8.07 16.97 -7.76
CA GLY A 235 -9.25 17.69 -7.31
C GLY A 235 -8.87 18.53 -6.08
N PRO A 236 -9.52 19.68 -5.85
CA PRO A 236 -9.25 20.49 -4.67
C PRO A 236 -9.72 19.77 -3.41
N VAL A 237 -8.80 19.11 -2.70
CA VAL A 237 -9.06 18.55 -1.38
C VAL A 237 -9.09 19.72 -0.39
N ARG A 238 -10.28 20.11 0.06
CA ARG A 238 -10.42 21.04 1.19
C ARG A 238 -10.00 20.33 2.47
N MET A 239 -8.76 20.57 2.91
CA MET A 239 -8.31 20.14 4.24
C MET A 239 -9.16 20.85 5.31
N PRO A 240 -9.63 20.15 6.36
CA PRO A 240 -10.21 20.81 7.51
C PRO A 240 -9.11 21.63 8.20
N CYS A 241 -9.28 22.95 8.27
CA CYS A 241 -8.39 23.83 9.02
C CYS A 241 -8.22 23.28 10.44
N SER A 242 -6.98 23.04 10.85
CA SER A 242 -6.65 22.78 12.26
C SER A 242 -7.05 24.01 13.06
N LYS A 243 -7.99 23.84 14.00
CA LYS A 243 -8.24 24.79 15.08
C LYS A 243 -7.35 24.44 16.26
#